data_AF-A0A528X5H2-F1
#
_entry.id   AF-A0A528X5H2-F1
#
_cell.length_a   1.000
_cell.length_b   1.000
_cell.length_c   1.000
_cell.angle_alpha   90.00
_cell.angle_beta   90.00
_cell.angle_gamma   90.00
#
_symmetry.space_group_name_H-M   'P 1'
#
loop_
_entity.id
_entity.type
_entity.pdbx_description
1 polymer ?
#
loop_
_entity_poly.entity_id
_entity_poly.type
_entity_poly.pdbx_seq_one_letter_code
_entity_poly.pdbx_strand_id
1 'polypeptide(L)'
;MKSLTDPSQALFTGLSKIRAEFHVPDGFPADVVAAAEAAAKRVPDQHADRMAVPFVTLDPASSTDLDQAFSIEASGGNLLLHYAIADVAWFVEDGDA
;
A
#
# COMPACT_ATOMS: atom_id res chain seq x y z
N MET A 1 -16.79 13.08 2.53
CA MET A 1 -15.70 13.59 1.67
C MET A 1 -15.95 15.08 1.45
N LYS A 2 -15.03 15.98 1.82
CA LYS A 2 -15.19 17.41 1.51
C LYS A 2 -14.84 17.59 0.03
N SER A 3 -15.80 18.02 -0.79
CA SER A 3 -15.52 18.35 -2.19
C SER A 3 -14.68 19.63 -2.23
N LEU A 4 -13.47 19.55 -2.76
CA LEU A 4 -12.66 20.71 -3.09
C LEU A 4 -13.08 21.23 -4.46
N THR A 5 -13.37 22.53 -4.58
CA THR A 5 -13.68 23.20 -5.85
C THR A 5 -12.55 24.17 -6.19
N ASP A 6 -11.99 24.07 -7.40
CA ASP A 6 -10.87 24.89 -7.88
C ASP A 6 -11.25 25.73 -9.12
N PRO A 7 -12.15 26.71 -8.99
CA PRO A 7 -12.67 27.47 -10.13
C PRO A 7 -11.59 28.32 -10.83
N SER A 8 -10.56 28.75 -10.10
CA SER A 8 -9.43 29.52 -10.65
C SER A 8 -8.30 28.64 -11.16
N GLN A 9 -8.42 27.30 -11.09
CA GLN A 9 -7.36 26.34 -11.47
C GLN A 9 -6.04 26.56 -10.72
N ALA A 10 -6.09 27.21 -9.55
CA ALA A 10 -4.89 27.55 -8.79
C ALA A 10 -4.23 26.30 -8.21
N LEU A 11 -5.04 25.34 -7.74
CA LEU A 11 -4.53 24.06 -7.22
C LEU A 11 -3.99 23.20 -8.35
N PHE A 12 -4.73 23.06 -9.46
CA PHE A 12 -4.28 22.30 -10.61
C PHE A 12 -2.94 22.83 -11.15
N THR A 13 -2.85 24.15 -11.35
CA THR A 13 -1.64 24.80 -11.86
C THR A 13 -0.47 24.66 -10.88
N GLY A 14 -0.72 24.84 -9.58
CA GLY A 14 0.29 24.70 -8.54
C GLY A 14 0.87 23.29 -8.47
N LEU A 15 0.00 22.27 -8.43
CA LEU A 15 0.41 20.87 -8.37
C LEU A 15 1.16 20.44 -9.64
N SER A 16 0.74 20.90 -10.82
CA SER A 16 1.45 20.63 -12.07
C SER A 16 2.86 21.22 -12.07
N LYS A 17 3.04 22.44 -11.54
CA LYS A 17 4.38 23.04 -11.39
C LYS A 17 5.27 22.24 -10.45
N ILE A 18 4.74 21.81 -9.31
CA ILE A 18 5.47 20.98 -8.34
C ILE A 18 5.91 19.66 -9.00
N ARG A 19 5.00 18.97 -9.72
CA ARG A 19 5.36 17.74 -10.45
C ARG A 19 6.50 17.96 -11.44
N ALA A 20 6.43 19.02 -12.24
CA ALA A 20 7.47 19.35 -13.21
C ALA A 20 8.81 19.71 -12.54
N GLU A 21 8.78 20.52 -11.48
CA GLU A 21 9.98 20.95 -10.74
C GLU A 21 10.73 19.76 -10.12
N PHE A 22 10.00 18.81 -9.55
CA PHE A 22 10.56 17.62 -8.90
C PHE A 22 10.64 16.40 -9.83
N HIS A 23 10.35 16.57 -11.12
CA HIS A 23 10.38 15.49 -12.12
C HIS A 23 9.57 14.25 -11.72
N VAL A 24 8.42 14.46 -11.08
CA VAL A 24 7.51 13.37 -10.67
C VAL A 24 6.84 12.79 -11.92
N PRO A 25 7.01 11.48 -12.21
CA PRO A 25 6.35 10.86 -13.35
C PRO A 25 4.82 10.92 -13.21
N ASP A 26 4.13 11.20 -14.31
CA ASP A 26 2.66 11.21 -14.35
C ASP A 26 2.05 9.79 -14.43
N GLY A 27 2.88 8.77 -14.62
CA GLY A 27 2.46 7.37 -14.68
C GLY A 27 3.66 6.42 -14.70
N PHE A 28 3.35 5.13 -14.65
CA PHE A 28 4.34 4.07 -14.72
C PHE A 28 4.62 3.66 -16.18
N PRO A 29 5.88 3.29 -16.51
CA PRO A 29 6.22 2.63 -17.77
C PRO A 29 5.35 1.39 -18.06
N ALA A 30 5.18 1.04 -19.33
CA ALA A 30 4.26 -0.03 -19.74
C ALA A 30 4.71 -1.42 -19.26
N ASP A 31 6.01 -1.65 -19.20
CA ASP A 31 6.63 -2.85 -18.64
C ASP A 31 6.42 -2.96 -17.12
N VAL A 32 6.54 -1.85 -16.37
CA VAL A 32 6.19 -1.81 -14.93
C VAL A 32 4.72 -2.18 -14.70
N VAL A 33 3.80 -1.64 -15.50
CA VAL A 33 2.36 -1.96 -15.39
C VAL A 33 2.11 -3.44 -15.68
N ALA A 34 2.74 -3.99 -16.72
CA ALA A 34 2.63 -5.40 -17.06
C ALA A 34 3.19 -6.32 -15.96
N ALA A 35 4.32 -5.94 -15.35
CA ALA A 35 4.90 -6.65 -14.21
C ALA A 35 3.97 -6.65 -13.00
N ALA A 36 3.40 -5.49 -12.65
CA ALA A 36 2.43 -5.35 -11.57
C ALA A 36 1.16 -6.20 -11.80
N GLU A 37 0.61 -6.21 -13.01
CA GLU A 37 -0.54 -7.05 -13.37
C GLU A 37 -0.24 -8.55 -13.29
N ALA A 38 1.00 -8.96 -13.57
CA ALA A 38 1.44 -10.34 -13.41
C ALA A 38 1.62 -10.71 -11.93
N ALA A 39 2.28 -9.84 -11.16
CA ALA A 39 2.49 -10.01 -9.72
C ALA A 39 1.17 -10.12 -8.95
N ALA A 40 0.17 -9.30 -9.30
CA ALA A 40 -1.15 -9.31 -8.65
C ALA A 40 -1.92 -10.64 -8.80
N LYS A 41 -1.53 -11.52 -9.73
CA LYS A 41 -2.15 -12.84 -9.94
C LYS A 41 -1.50 -13.96 -9.14
N ARG A 42 -0.37 -13.69 -8.47
CA ARG A 42 0.37 -14.70 -7.69
C ARG A 42 -0.42 -15.09 -6.43
N VAL A 43 -0.38 -16.36 -6.07
CA VAL A 43 -0.96 -16.89 -4.82
C VAL A 43 0.18 -17.29 -3.88
N PRO A 44 0.26 -16.76 -2.65
CA PRO A 44 1.32 -17.11 -1.71
C PRO A 44 1.36 -18.61 -1.39
N ASP A 45 2.52 -19.23 -1.56
CA ASP A 45 2.75 -20.67 -1.33
C ASP A 45 4.00 -20.99 -0.48
N GLN A 46 4.78 -19.97 -0.13
CA GLN A 46 6.05 -20.09 0.61
C GLN A 46 5.96 -19.58 2.05
N HIS A 47 4.77 -19.17 2.50
CA HIS A 47 4.57 -18.54 3.81
C HIS A 47 4.07 -19.54 4.86
N ALA A 48 4.49 -19.33 6.11
CA ALA A 48 3.89 -20.03 7.24
C ALA A 48 2.42 -19.61 7.39
N ASP A 49 1.51 -20.59 7.48
CA ASP A 49 0.10 -20.32 7.68
C ASP A 49 -0.16 -19.71 9.07
N ARG A 50 -0.73 -18.50 9.07
CA ARG A 50 -1.20 -17.78 10.26
C ARG A 50 -2.64 -17.30 10.14
N MET A 51 -3.43 -17.90 9.25
CA MET A 51 -4.83 -17.50 9.00
C MET A 51 -5.74 -17.68 10.23
N ALA A 52 -5.32 -18.48 11.21
CA ALA A 52 -6.03 -18.63 12.49
C ALA A 52 -5.88 -17.43 13.44
N VAL A 53 -4.90 -16.55 13.21
CA VAL A 53 -4.70 -15.34 14.03
C VAL A 53 -5.68 -14.26 13.56
N PRO A 54 -6.52 -13.69 14.46
CA PRO A 54 -7.53 -12.70 14.08
C PRO A 54 -6.90 -11.31 13.91
N PHE A 55 -6.14 -11.14 12.83
CA PHE A 55 -5.55 -9.86 12.46
C PHE A 55 -6.64 -8.85 12.05
N VAL A 56 -6.45 -7.59 12.45
CA VAL A 56 -7.27 -6.44 12.03
C VAL A 56 -6.37 -5.30 11.57
N THR A 57 -6.89 -4.42 10.71
CA THR A 57 -6.24 -3.17 10.32
C THR A 57 -6.98 -1.98 10.96
N LEU A 58 -6.31 -0.85 11.11
CA LEU A 58 -6.89 0.38 11.66
C LEU A 58 -6.41 1.57 10.85
N ASP A 59 -7.23 1.96 9.88
CA ASP A 59 -6.86 2.93 8.85
C ASP A 59 -8.00 3.92 8.61
N PRO A 60 -7.73 5.10 8.02
CA PRO A 60 -8.77 5.96 7.48
C PRO A 60 -9.72 5.19 6.55
N ALA A 61 -11.01 5.52 6.59
CA ALA A 61 -12.03 4.86 5.77
C ALA A 61 -11.79 4.98 4.24
N SER A 62 -10.94 5.92 3.81
CA SER A 62 -10.58 6.12 2.41
C SER A 62 -9.24 5.49 2.02
N SER A 63 -8.56 4.80 2.94
CA SER A 63 -7.30 4.13 2.63
C SER A 63 -7.53 3.00 1.64
N THR A 64 -6.59 2.85 0.69
CA THR A 64 -6.64 1.84 -0.37
C THR A 64 -5.47 0.86 -0.30
N ASP A 65 -4.46 1.20 0.49
CA ASP A 65 -3.14 0.59 0.63
C ASP A 65 -2.97 0.10 2.07
N LEU A 66 -3.67 -0.99 2.41
CA LEU A 66 -3.56 -1.61 3.73
C LEU A 66 -2.29 -2.45 3.79
N ASP A 67 -1.23 -1.90 4.39
CA ASP A 67 0.11 -2.50 4.42
C ASP A 67 0.46 -3.16 5.76
N GLN A 68 -0.43 -3.06 6.75
CA GLN A 68 -0.18 -3.51 8.11
C GLN A 68 -1.45 -4.07 8.78
N ALA A 69 -1.26 -5.05 9.64
CA ALA A 69 -2.31 -5.62 10.46
C ALA A 69 -1.78 -6.05 11.83
N PHE A 70 -2.64 -6.06 12.85
CA PHE A 70 -2.25 -6.45 14.20
C PHE A 70 -3.28 -7.35 14.87
N SER A 71 -2.81 -8.14 15.83
CA SER A 71 -3.64 -8.87 16.78
C SER A 71 -3.01 -8.78 18.16
N ILE A 72 -3.82 -8.56 19.19
CA ILE A 72 -3.35 -8.39 20.57
C ILE A 72 -4.07 -9.42 21.44
N GLU A 73 -3.30 -10.17 22.22
CA GLU A 73 -3.84 -11.10 23.21
C GLU A 73 -3.17 -10.95 24.58
N ALA A 74 -3.89 -11.34 25.63
CA ALA A 74 -3.35 -11.40 26.96
C ALA A 74 -2.44 -12.63 27.11
N SER A 75 -1.26 -12.43 27.70
CA SER A 75 -0.28 -13.50 27.95
C SER A 75 0.16 -13.42 29.42
N GLY A 76 -0.69 -13.95 30.30
CA GLY A 76 -0.51 -13.84 31.75
C GLY A 76 -0.59 -12.39 32.21
N GLY A 77 0.47 -11.89 32.85
CA GLY A 77 0.60 -10.48 33.24
C GLY A 77 1.03 -9.53 32.12
N ASN A 78 1.24 -10.05 30.90
CA ASN A 78 1.74 -9.30 29.75
C ASN A 78 0.70 -9.26 28.62
N LEU A 79 1.03 -8.50 27.56
CA LEU A 79 0.34 -8.53 26.27
C LEU A 79 1.29 -9.09 25.21
N LEU A 80 0.75 -9.93 24.33
CA LEU A 80 1.43 -10.33 23.10
C LEU A 80 0.82 -9.56 21.93
N LEU A 81 1.67 -8.85 21.19
CA LEU A 81 1.31 -8.16 19.96
C LEU A 81 1.86 -8.96 18.78
N HIS A 82 0.97 -9.46 17.95
CA HIS A 82 1.30 -9.90 16.60
C HIS A 82 1.16 -8.72 15.66
N TYR A 83 2.22 -8.46 14.89
CA TYR A 83 2.24 -7.39 13.90
C TYR A 83 2.67 -7.96 12.56
N ALA A 84 1.81 -7.81 11.55
CA ALA A 84 2.02 -8.28 10.20
C ALA A 84 2.20 -7.08 9.27
N ILE A 85 3.20 -7.14 8.40
CA ILE A 85 3.47 -6.16 7.35
C ILE A 85 3.26 -6.84 6.01
N ALA A 86 2.71 -6.12 5.03
CA ALA A 86 2.58 -6.59 3.67
C ALA A 86 3.94 -6.98 3.09
N ASP A 87 4.04 -8.20 2.56
CA ASP A 87 5.27 -8.75 2.00
C ASP A 87 5.46 -8.28 0.54
N VAL A 88 5.70 -6.98 0.36
CA VAL A 88 5.83 -6.36 -0.97
C VAL A 88 6.97 -6.99 -1.78
N ALA A 89 8.06 -7.37 -1.13
CA ALA A 89 9.23 -7.96 -1.78
C ALA A 89 8.96 -9.36 -2.36
N TRP A 90 7.91 -10.05 -1.92
CA TRP A 90 7.49 -11.30 -2.56
C TRP A 90 6.80 -11.07 -3.92
N PHE A 91 6.20 -9.89 -4.11
CA PHE A 91 5.54 -9.51 -5.36
C PHE A 91 6.47 -8.76 -6.32
N VAL A 92 7.40 -7.96 -5.79
CA VAL A 92 8.33 -7.13 -6.55
C VAL A 92 9.75 -7.61 -6.31
N GLU A 93 10.35 -8.22 -7.31
CA GLU A 93 11.70 -8.77 -7.22
C GLU A 93 12.78 -7.70 -7.43
N ASP A 94 13.97 -7.93 -6.91
CA ASP A 94 15.12 -7.06 -7.17
C ASP A 94 15.49 -7.10 -8.66
N GLY A 95 15.55 -5.93 -9.30
CA GLY A 95 15.80 -5.81 -10.73
C GLY A 95 14.59 -6.09 -11.64
N ASP A 96 13.38 -6.18 -11.10
CA ASP A 96 12.14 -6.17 -11.90
C ASP A 96 11.98 -4.85 -12.69
N ALA A 97 11.06 -4.85 -13.66
CA ALA A 97 10.81 -3.76 -14.60
C ALA A 97 10.49 -2.42 -13.93
#